data_AF-A0A971NDP4-F1
#
_entry.id   AF-A0A971NDP4-F1
#
_cell.length_a   1.000
_cell.length_b   1.000
_cell.length_c   1.000
_cell.angle_alpha   90.00
_cell.angle_beta   90.00
_cell.angle_gamma   90.00
#
_symmetry.space_group_name_H-M   'P 1'
#
loop_
_entity.id
_entity.type
_entity.pdbx_description
1 polymer ?
#
loop_
_entity_poly.entity_id
_entity_poly.type
_entity_poly.pdbx_seq_one_letter_code
_entity_poly.pdbx_strand_id
1 'polypeptide(L)'
;MAILTFERFAEVLDEVIGRIPPRYLRGLTGGFNLQDGKKREGGYLILGEYIESGMLGSFIMFYYGSFVDLLRGEPVESWEAEITETVLHELQHHLESMAGRDDLAREEMEELARALQKEK
;
A
#
# COMPACT_ATOMS: atom_id res chain seq x y z
N MET A 1 14.96 14.16 -11.52
CA MET A 1 14.21 14.59 -10.32
C MET A 1 12.78 14.85 -10.75
N ALA A 2 11.87 13.94 -10.39
CA ALA A 2 10.45 14.06 -10.71
C ALA A 2 9.64 13.98 -9.42
N ILE A 3 8.59 14.79 -9.33
CA ILE A 3 7.55 14.66 -8.32
C ILE A 3 6.31 14.26 -9.11
N LEU A 4 5.75 13.08 -8.83
CA LEU A 4 4.45 12.72 -9.39
C LEU A 4 3.40 13.67 -8.84
N THR A 5 2.44 14.08 -9.66
CA THR A 5 1.27 14.81 -9.15
C THR A 5 0.40 13.88 -8.32
N PHE A 6 -0.45 14.44 -7.46
CA PHE A 6 -1.41 13.66 -6.67
C PHE A 6 -2.29 12.77 -7.56
N GLU A 7 -2.76 13.30 -8.70
CA GLU A 7 -3.56 12.56 -9.67
C GLU A 7 -2.76 11.40 -10.28
N ARG A 8 -1.51 11.64 -10.70
CA ARG A 8 -0.67 10.59 -11.28
C ARG A 8 -0.30 9.52 -10.24
N PHE A 9 -0.11 9.92 -8.99
CA PHE A 9 0.09 8.99 -7.89
C PHE A 9 -1.14 8.09 -7.68
N ALA A 10 -2.34 8.68 -7.69
CA ALA A 10 -3.59 7.92 -7.56
C ALA A 10 -3.77 6.93 -8.71
N GLU A 11 -3.47 7.33 -9.95
CA GLU A 11 -3.49 6.42 -11.11
C GLU A 11 -2.56 5.23 -10.94
N VAL A 12 -1.30 5.46 -10.55
CA VAL A 12 -0.33 4.37 -10.34
C VAL A 12 -0.76 3.48 -9.17
N LEU A 13 -1.28 4.06 -8.10
CA LEU A 13 -1.81 3.31 -6.96
C LEU A 13 -2.97 2.40 -7.38
N ASP A 14 -3.92 2.92 -8.17
CA ASP A 14 -5.04 2.15 -8.71
C ASP A 14 -4.57 1.03 -9.66
N GLU A 15 -3.57 1.30 -10.51
CA GLU A 15 -2.95 0.28 -11.37
C GLU A 15 -2.34 -0.86 -10.55
N VAL A 16 -1.61 -0.54 -9.47
CA VAL A 16 -1.02 -1.54 -8.57
C VAL A 16 -2.10 -2.33 -7.85
N ILE A 17 -3.11 -1.67 -7.30
CA ILE A 17 -4.25 -2.31 -6.62
C ILE A 17 -5.00 -3.22 -7.60
N GLY A 18 -5.19 -2.80 -8.84
CA GLY A 18 -5.87 -3.56 -9.89
C GLY A 18 -5.17 -4.89 -10.24
N ARG A 19 -3.86 -5.00 -9.99
CA ARG A 19 -3.09 -6.25 -10.18
C ARG A 19 -3.27 -7.25 -9.02
N ILE A 20 -3.88 -6.82 -7.91
CA ILE A 20 -3.99 -7.64 -6.70
C ILE A 20 -5.22 -8.57 -6.80
N PRO A 21 -5.04 -9.90 -6.67
CA PRO A 21 -6.15 -10.84 -6.71
C PRO A 21 -7.21 -10.54 -5.64
N PRO A 22 -8.52 -10.50 -5.99
CA PRO A 22 -9.59 -10.10 -5.07
C PRO A 22 -9.69 -10.89 -3.77
N ARG A 23 -9.15 -12.12 -3.74
CA ARG A 23 -9.10 -12.95 -2.53
C ARG A 23 -8.34 -12.31 -1.37
N TYR A 24 -7.29 -11.54 -1.67
CA TYR A 24 -6.47 -10.86 -0.66
C TYR A 24 -7.11 -9.56 -0.14
N LEU A 25 -8.12 -9.05 -0.85
CA LEU A 25 -8.86 -7.83 -0.48
C LEU A 25 -10.11 -8.15 0.35
N ARG A 26 -10.43 -9.42 0.57
CA ARG A 26 -11.57 -9.82 1.42
C ARG A 26 -11.36 -9.26 2.83
N GLY A 27 -12.42 -8.74 3.44
CA GLY A 27 -12.37 -8.15 4.78
C GLY A 27 -11.88 -6.71 4.83
N LEU A 28 -11.28 -6.18 3.76
CA LEU A 28 -10.88 -4.77 3.65
C LEU A 28 -12.07 -3.88 3.28
N THR A 29 -13.06 -3.80 4.18
CA THR A 29 -14.38 -3.19 3.90
C THR A 29 -14.34 -1.71 3.58
N GLY A 30 -13.37 -0.96 4.13
CA GLY A 30 -13.18 0.46 3.81
C GLY A 30 -12.22 0.70 2.65
N GLY A 31 -11.68 -0.37 2.04
CA GLY A 31 -10.84 -0.32 0.85
C GLY A 31 -9.52 0.42 1.05
N PHE A 32 -9.03 0.99 -0.04
CA PHE A 32 -7.83 1.82 -0.07
C PHE A 32 -8.22 3.30 -0.13
N ASN A 33 -7.56 4.11 0.69
CA ASN A 33 -7.83 5.53 0.83
C ASN A 33 -6.53 6.31 0.62
N LEU A 34 -6.62 7.47 -0.04
CA LEU A 34 -5.47 8.32 -0.34
C LEU A 34 -5.69 9.71 0.24
N GLN A 35 -4.69 10.20 0.98
CA GLN A 35 -4.66 11.55 1.52
C GLN A 35 -3.51 12.36 0.90
N ASP A 36 -3.79 13.61 0.52
CA ASP A 36 -2.79 14.54 -0.03
C ASP A 36 -1.73 14.96 0.99
N GLY A 37 -2.11 14.98 2.28
CA GLY A 37 -1.22 15.29 3.38
C GLY A 37 -0.10 14.28 3.59
N LYS A 38 0.79 14.62 4.53
CA LYS A 38 1.81 13.71 5.04
C LYS A 38 1.51 13.34 6.48
N LYS A 39 1.89 12.12 6.87
CA LYS A 39 1.83 11.67 8.25
C LYS A 39 3.24 11.34 8.75
N ARG A 40 3.50 11.76 9.98
CA ARG A 40 4.74 11.47 10.69
C ARG A 40 4.38 10.93 12.06
N GLU A 41 5.06 9.86 12.45
CA GLU A 41 4.97 9.33 13.80
C GLU A 41 6.38 9.27 14.38
N GLY A 42 6.60 10.07 15.44
CA GLY A 42 7.94 10.32 15.97
C GLY A 42 8.89 10.89 14.91
N GLY A 43 9.99 10.17 14.67
CA GLY A 43 11.02 10.54 13.69
C GLY A 43 10.80 9.98 12.28
N TYR A 44 9.75 9.17 12.05
CA TYR A 44 9.54 8.43 10.81
C TYR A 44 8.39 9.02 9.99
N LEU A 45 8.49 8.90 8.66
CA LEU A 45 7.41 9.20 7.71
C LEU A 45 6.56 7.94 7.52
N ILE A 46 5.24 8.09 7.63
CA ILE A 46 4.29 7.01 7.37
C ILE A 46 3.82 7.15 5.93
N LEU A 47 4.15 6.17 5.09
CA LEU A 47 3.77 6.13 3.68
C LEU A 47 2.36 5.56 3.51
N GLY A 48 2.09 4.44 4.19
CA GLY A 48 0.78 3.87 4.34
C GLY A 48 0.59 3.27 5.72
N GLU A 49 -0.66 2.97 6.07
CA GLU A 49 -1.00 2.22 7.27
C GLU A 49 -2.32 1.45 7.10
N TYR A 50 -2.34 0.22 7.59
CA TYR A 50 -3.54 -0.56 7.81
C TYR A 50 -4.24 -0.13 9.12
N ILE A 51 -5.54 0.20 9.02
CA ILE A 51 -6.36 0.66 10.16
C ILE A 51 -7.55 -0.26 10.31
N GLU A 52 -7.74 -0.75 11.55
CA GLU A 52 -8.93 -1.49 11.94
C GLU A 52 -9.82 -0.63 12.83
N SER A 53 -11.02 -0.35 12.36
CA SER A 53 -12.04 0.36 13.14
C SER A 53 -13.26 -0.51 13.32
N GLY A 54 -13.69 -0.71 14.57
CA GLY A 54 -14.91 -1.49 14.86
C GLY A 54 -16.19 -0.94 14.22
N MET A 55 -16.24 0.34 13.83
CA MET A 55 -17.40 0.96 13.15
C MET A 55 -17.22 1.12 11.64
N LEU A 56 -16.01 1.36 11.15
CA LEU A 56 -15.74 1.59 9.72
C LEU A 56 -15.17 0.34 9.01
N GLY A 57 -14.90 -0.71 9.78
CA GLY A 57 -14.18 -1.90 9.36
C GLY A 57 -12.71 -1.62 9.08
N SER A 58 -12.10 -2.46 8.25
CA SER A 58 -10.66 -2.40 7.97
C SER A 58 -10.37 -1.70 6.65
N PHE A 59 -9.38 -0.83 6.62
CA PHE A 59 -8.97 -0.07 5.44
C PHE A 59 -7.49 0.27 5.47
N ILE A 60 -6.92 0.54 4.29
CA ILE A 60 -5.54 0.98 4.14
C ILE A 60 -5.55 2.45 3.75
N MET A 61 -4.74 3.26 4.42
CA MET A 61 -4.55 4.68 4.14
C MET A 61 -3.16 4.90 3.54
N PHE A 62 -3.06 5.72 2.50
CA PHE A 62 -1.80 6.20 1.93
C PHE A 62 -1.67 7.71 2.05
N TYR A 63 -0.44 8.19 2.26
CA TYR A 63 -0.13 9.60 2.46
C TYR A 63 0.78 10.12 1.35
N TYR A 64 0.19 10.69 0.30
CA TYR A 64 0.93 11.22 -0.85
C TYR A 64 2.03 12.21 -0.43
N GLY A 65 1.74 13.12 0.50
CA GLY A 65 2.73 14.07 0.99
C GLY A 65 3.94 13.40 1.67
N SER A 66 3.78 12.19 2.21
CA SER A 66 4.89 11.41 2.76
C SER A 66 5.76 10.83 1.66
N PHE A 67 5.17 10.30 0.58
CA PHE A 67 5.90 9.85 -0.61
C PHE A 67 6.65 11.01 -1.27
N VAL A 68 6.04 12.19 -1.35
CA VAL A 68 6.70 13.39 -1.86
C VAL A 68 7.91 13.78 -1.01
N ASP A 69 7.82 13.71 0.32
CA ASP A 69 8.96 14.01 1.18
C ASP A 69 10.08 12.96 1.04
N LEU A 70 9.73 11.67 0.87
CA LEU A 70 10.69 10.56 0.75
C LEU A 70 11.39 10.52 -0.62
N LEU A 71 10.62 10.59 -1.70
CA LEU A 71 11.07 10.37 -3.08
C LEU A 71 11.39 11.68 -3.81
N ARG A 72 11.44 12.82 -3.11
CA ARG A 72 11.81 14.09 -3.72
C ARG A 72 13.20 14.00 -4.32
N GLY A 73 13.26 14.00 -5.65
CA GLY A 73 14.53 13.94 -6.38
C GLY A 73 14.80 12.60 -7.04
N GLU A 74 14.07 11.55 -6.66
CA GLU A 74 14.16 10.24 -7.27
C GLU A 74 13.60 10.23 -8.70
N PRO A 75 14.01 9.26 -9.53
CA PRO A 75 13.43 9.03 -10.85
C PRO A 75 11.99 8.49 -10.73
N VAL A 76 11.18 8.68 -11.77
CA VAL A 76 9.75 8.29 -11.78
C VAL A 76 9.57 6.80 -11.53
N GLU A 77 10.50 5.99 -12.02
CA GLU A 77 10.54 4.54 -11.89
C GLU A 77 10.62 4.10 -10.43
N SER A 78 11.27 4.88 -9.56
CA SER A 78 11.33 4.59 -8.12
C SER A 78 9.98 4.79 -7.44
N TRP A 79 9.09 5.61 -7.99
CA TRP A 79 7.78 5.86 -7.38
C TRP A 79 6.85 4.66 -7.52
N GLU A 80 6.77 4.04 -8.70
CA GLU A 80 5.96 2.83 -8.88
C GLU A 80 6.47 1.68 -7.99
N ALA A 81 7.79 1.54 -7.86
CA ALA A 81 8.39 0.55 -6.98
C ALA A 81 8.00 0.78 -5.52
N GLU A 82 8.19 2.00 -5.00
CA GLU A 82 7.87 2.33 -3.61
C GLU A 82 6.35 2.23 -3.31
N ILE A 83 5.50 2.65 -4.25
CA ILE A 83 4.04 2.48 -4.15
C ILE A 83 3.70 0.99 -4.05
N THR A 84 4.28 0.16 -4.93
CA THR A 84 4.05 -1.29 -4.94
C THR A 84 4.51 -1.93 -3.64
N GLU A 85 5.69 -1.59 -3.15
CA GLU A 85 6.21 -2.10 -1.87
C GLU A 85 5.32 -1.68 -0.71
N THR A 86 4.87 -0.42 -0.65
CA THR A 86 3.97 0.06 0.41
C THR A 86 2.62 -0.66 0.37
N VAL A 87 2.02 -0.82 -0.83
CA VAL A 87 0.75 -1.55 -0.99
C VAL A 87 0.86 -2.99 -0.49
N LEU A 88 1.95 -3.68 -0.85
CA LEU A 88 2.19 -5.05 -0.41
C LEU A 88 2.39 -5.12 1.10
N HIS A 89 3.13 -4.18 1.67
CA HIS A 89 3.37 -4.12 3.11
C HIS A 89 2.05 -3.97 3.88
N GLU A 90 1.21 -3.00 3.52
CA GLU A 90 -0.07 -2.77 4.21
C GLU A 90 -1.07 -3.92 4.00
N LEU A 91 -1.03 -4.58 2.85
CA LEU A 91 -1.81 -5.80 2.65
C LEU A 91 -1.29 -6.97 3.48
N GLN A 92 0.01 -7.05 3.76
CA GLN A 92 0.55 -8.04 4.68
C GLN A 92 -0.07 -7.87 6.06
N HIS A 93 -0.10 -6.64 6.60
CA HIS A 93 -0.72 -6.32 7.88
C HIS A 93 -2.20 -6.71 7.92
N HIS A 94 -2.93 -6.45 6.82
CA HIS A 94 -4.33 -6.88 6.68
C HIS A 94 -4.47 -8.41 6.76
N LEU A 95 -3.65 -9.16 6.02
CA LEU A 95 -3.69 -10.62 6.01
C LEU A 95 -3.27 -11.21 7.36
N GLU A 96 -2.24 -10.65 8.01
CA GLU A 96 -1.80 -11.03 9.36
C GLU A 96 -2.92 -10.83 10.37
N SER A 97 -3.63 -9.70 10.33
CA SER A 97 -4.77 -9.46 11.20
C SER A 97 -5.92 -10.45 10.94
N MET A 98 -6.22 -10.76 9.68
CA MET A 98 -7.26 -11.74 9.33
C MET A 98 -6.90 -13.19 9.72
N ALA A 99 -5.65 -13.59 9.55
CA ALA A 99 -5.21 -14.97 9.77
C ALA A 99 -5.05 -15.29 11.27
N GLY A 100 -4.82 -14.28 12.11
CA GLY A 100 -4.53 -14.45 13.54
C GLY A 100 -3.23 -15.22 13.83
N ARG A 101 -2.44 -15.55 12.79
CA ARG A 101 -1.11 -16.19 12.84
C ARG A 101 -0.26 -15.74 11.64
N ASP A 102 0.98 -15.34 11.90
CA ASP A 102 1.95 -14.83 10.91
C ASP A 102 2.31 -15.83 9.79
N ASP A 103 2.25 -17.13 10.06
CA ASP A 103 2.71 -18.19 9.14
C ASP A 103 1.84 -18.27 7.87
N LEU A 104 0.52 -18.20 8.03
CA LEU A 104 -0.45 -18.19 6.93
C LEU A 104 -0.33 -16.92 6.07
N ALA A 105 -0.20 -15.76 6.71
CA ALA A 105 -0.08 -14.48 6.01
C ALA A 105 1.20 -14.41 5.18
N ARG A 106 2.31 -14.97 5.68
CA ARG A 106 3.59 -15.02 4.95
C ARG A 106 3.48 -15.86 3.68
N GLU A 107 2.86 -17.05 3.76
CA GLU A 107 2.65 -17.90 2.57
C GLU A 107 1.79 -17.20 1.51
N GLU A 108 0.71 -16.55 1.94
CA GLU A 108 -0.19 -15.78 1.08
C GLU A 108 0.52 -14.59 0.41
N MET A 109 1.36 -13.87 1.17
CA MET A 109 2.15 -12.73 0.69
C MET A 109 3.19 -13.15 -0.34
N GLU A 110 3.89 -14.26 -0.10
CA GLU A 110 4.86 -14.81 -1.06
C GLU A 110 4.19 -15.25 -2.36
N GLU A 111 2.97 -15.81 -2.31
CA GLU A 111 2.19 -16.13 -3.50
C GLU A 111 1.79 -14.86 -4.26
N LEU A 112 1.36 -13.80 -3.57
CA LEU A 112 1.01 -12.52 -4.18
C LEU A 112 2.22 -11.88 -4.87
N ALA A 113 3.35 -11.78 -4.17
CA ALA A 113 4.57 -11.20 -4.73
C ALA A 113 5.02 -11.94 -6.01
N ARG A 114 4.95 -13.28 -6.01
CA ARG A 114 5.26 -14.10 -7.19
C ARG A 114 4.28 -13.86 -8.34
N ALA A 115 3.00 -13.60 -8.06
CA ALA A 115 2.00 -13.30 -9.07
C ALA A 115 2.29 -11.96 -9.75
N LEU A 116 2.61 -10.92 -8.97
CA LEU A 116 2.93 -9.58 -9.50
C LEU A 116 4.24 -9.55 -10.29
N GLN A 117 5.21 -10.42 -9.97
CA GLN A 117 6.46 -10.54 -10.73
C GLN A 117 6.31 -11.26 -12.08
N LYS A 118 5.24 -12.05 -12.27
CA LYS A 118 5.04 -12.86 -13.49
C LYS A 118 4.42 -12.10 -14.66
N GLU A 119 3.90 -10.89 -14.44
CA GLU A 119 3.30 -10.06 -15.50
C GLU A 119 4.31 -9.13 -16.22
N LYS A 120 5.61 -9.40 -16.11
CA LYS A 120 6.68 -8.61 -16.74
C LYS A 120 7.19 -9.20 -18.06
#